data_AF-A0A7S4LJE9-F1
#
_entry.id   AF-A0A7S4LJE9-F1
#
_cell.length_a   1.000
_cell.length_b   1.000
_cell.length_c   1.000
_cell.angle_alpha   90.00
_cell.angle_beta   90.00
_cell.angle_gamma   90.00
#
_symmetry.space_group_name_H-M   'P 1'
#
loop_
_entity.id
_entity.type
_entity.pdbx_description
1 polymer ?
#
loop_
_entity_poly.entity_id
_entity_poly.type
_entity_poly.pdbx_seq_one_letter_code
_entity_poly.pdbx_strand_id
1 'polypeptide(L)'
;MGDINEEAPKEAENQKATEENQEEAPKSAVGTCTMNIDYMSGEPMVQLAVPVDVSTRHLKQRIINKMKLDPFMDVYLLHDAGVLQHNDTLASAGFAAGESCQLMGILQEHWILNEAKKGKGVVLHGSGKVENTTVSESWHPPPSSCRVILGKQPFPQGKHYFRVRLLTRSHYYHDYYYIGVAAEDVNLNTWLGADIGRGWSYYLRDDRSGSRLGPGYINFGNPMFEGESVSFCFDTEAGTLQIAHNDGPLKPATSGLEGKDLYLALGMGPECSLQLEDAYSDCG
;
A
#
# COMPACT_ATOMS: atom_id res chain seq x y z
N MET A 1 -58.91 33.31 30.83
CA MET A 1 -59.87 32.20 30.72
C MET A 1 -59.24 31.16 29.83
N GLY A 2 -59.19 29.90 30.27
CA GLY A 2 -58.43 28.85 29.59
C GLY A 2 -57.24 28.36 30.42
N ASP A 3 -57.46 28.07 31.70
CA ASP A 3 -56.54 27.25 32.48
C ASP A 3 -56.69 25.79 32.01
N ILE A 4 -55.58 25.13 31.72
CA ILE A 4 -55.54 23.69 31.45
C ILE A 4 -54.38 23.12 32.28
N ASN A 5 -54.72 22.59 33.46
CA ASN A 5 -53.93 21.55 34.09
C ASN A 5 -54.25 20.24 33.36
N GLU A 6 -53.24 19.46 32.99
CA GLU A 6 -53.42 18.03 32.72
C GLU A 6 -52.19 17.27 33.23
N GLU A 7 -52.39 16.02 33.62
CA GLU A 7 -51.58 15.38 34.67
C GLU A 7 -50.38 14.60 34.12
N ALA A 8 -49.31 14.52 34.92
CA ALA A 8 -48.16 13.67 34.63
C ALA A 8 -48.39 12.24 35.14
N PRO A 9 -48.46 11.22 34.27
CA PRO A 9 -48.55 9.82 34.71
C PRO A 9 -47.20 9.34 35.27
N LYS A 10 -47.26 8.51 36.31
CA LYS A 10 -46.11 7.76 36.83
C LYS A 10 -46.20 6.30 36.39
N GLU A 11 -45.30 5.88 35.53
CA GLU A 11 -44.95 4.47 35.32
C GLU A 11 -43.43 4.36 35.55
N ALA A 12 -42.95 3.68 36.59
CA ALA A 12 -43.08 2.27 36.99
C ALA A 12 -41.91 1.44 36.43
N GLU A 13 -41.25 0.71 37.33
CA GLU A 13 -39.97 0.05 37.05
C GLU A 13 -40.14 -1.21 36.20
N ASN A 14 -39.30 -1.38 35.19
CA ASN A 14 -39.09 -2.70 34.56
C ASN A 14 -37.69 -2.83 33.95
N GLN A 15 -36.64 -2.65 34.77
CA GLN A 15 -35.26 -3.00 34.40
C GLN A 15 -35.09 -4.53 34.39
N LYS A 16 -35.66 -5.18 33.37
CA LYS A 16 -35.44 -6.60 33.13
C LYS A 16 -34.04 -6.80 32.55
N ALA A 17 -33.18 -7.48 33.30
CA ALA A 17 -31.82 -7.76 32.86
C ALA A 17 -31.82 -8.57 31.55
N THR A 18 -31.12 -8.06 30.55
CA THR A 18 -30.70 -8.82 29.37
C THR A 18 -29.26 -9.27 29.62
N GLU A 19 -29.08 -10.50 30.10
CA GLU A 19 -27.77 -11.14 30.07
C GLU A 19 -27.44 -11.49 28.61
N GLU A 20 -26.78 -10.55 27.92
CA GLU A 20 -26.21 -10.82 26.61
C GLU A 20 -25.14 -11.90 26.75
N ASN A 21 -25.23 -12.95 25.90
CA ASN A 21 -24.16 -13.93 25.79
C ASN A 21 -22.89 -13.22 25.34
N GLN A 22 -21.95 -13.02 26.27
CA GLN A 22 -20.58 -12.67 25.93
C GLN A 22 -19.95 -13.90 25.26
N GLU A 23 -20.06 -13.93 23.93
CA GLU A 23 -19.37 -14.88 23.07
C GLU A 23 -17.86 -14.80 23.39
N GLU A 24 -17.31 -15.84 24.03
CA GLU A 24 -15.89 -15.85 24.42
C GLU A 24 -15.04 -15.59 23.19
N ALA A 25 -14.34 -14.43 23.16
CA ALA A 25 -13.47 -14.07 22.06
C ALA A 25 -12.53 -15.26 21.76
N PRO A 26 -12.51 -15.77 20.51
CA PRO A 26 -11.94 -17.07 20.22
C PRO A 26 -10.48 -17.12 20.65
N LYS A 27 -10.18 -18.02 21.59
CA LYS A 27 -8.84 -18.21 22.17
C LYS A 27 -7.86 -18.40 21.02
N SER A 28 -6.91 -17.47 20.88
CA SER A 28 -5.98 -17.45 19.75
C SER A 28 -5.29 -18.81 19.60
N ALA A 29 -5.28 -19.34 18.38
CA ALA A 29 -4.73 -20.66 18.11
C ALA A 29 -3.20 -20.61 18.23
N VAL A 30 -2.67 -20.88 19.43
CA VAL A 30 -1.22 -20.87 19.67
C VAL A 30 -0.61 -22.18 19.19
N GLY A 31 0.21 -22.11 18.13
CA GLY A 31 1.01 -23.24 17.65
C GLY A 31 1.47 -23.05 16.21
N THR A 32 2.14 -24.07 15.66
CA THR A 32 2.72 -24.03 14.32
C THR A 32 2.18 -25.14 13.42
N CYS A 33 1.87 -24.82 12.17
CA CYS A 33 1.68 -25.79 11.10
C CYS A 33 3.00 -25.97 10.31
N THR A 34 3.10 -27.06 9.54
CA THR A 34 4.12 -27.26 8.51
C THR A 34 3.50 -27.01 7.16
N MET A 35 4.07 -26.09 6.39
CA MET A 35 3.58 -25.73 5.06
C MET A 35 4.61 -26.19 4.02
N ASN A 36 4.16 -27.04 3.11
CA ASN A 36 4.90 -27.43 1.91
C ASN A 36 4.34 -26.58 0.77
N ILE A 37 5.14 -25.66 0.23
CA ILE A 37 4.76 -24.85 -0.92
C ILE A 37 5.49 -25.40 -2.14
N ASP A 38 4.73 -25.76 -3.18
CA ASP A 38 5.22 -26.35 -4.41
C ASP A 38 4.80 -25.51 -5.62
N TYR A 39 5.58 -25.54 -6.70
CA TYR A 39 5.21 -24.89 -7.96
C TYR A 39 4.00 -25.60 -8.59
N MET A 40 3.31 -24.92 -9.52
CA MET A 40 2.30 -25.53 -10.40
C MET A 40 2.81 -26.72 -11.25
N SER A 41 4.12 -26.96 -11.30
CA SER A 41 4.75 -28.15 -11.88
C SER A 41 4.76 -29.38 -10.95
N GLY A 42 4.41 -29.22 -9.67
CA GLY A 42 4.58 -30.22 -8.61
C GLY A 42 6.00 -30.29 -8.03
N GLU A 43 6.92 -29.41 -8.43
CA GLU A 43 8.25 -29.34 -7.83
C GLU A 43 8.24 -28.51 -6.53
N PRO A 44 8.82 -29.01 -5.42
CA PRO A 44 8.76 -28.32 -4.14
C PRO A 44 9.60 -27.04 -4.14
N MET A 45 8.95 -25.91 -3.85
CA MET A 45 9.59 -24.60 -3.73
C MET A 45 10.26 -24.44 -2.38
N VAL A 46 9.51 -24.69 -1.29
CA VAL A 46 9.96 -24.46 0.08
C VAL A 46 9.08 -25.17 1.10
N GLN A 47 9.71 -25.76 2.13
CA GLN A 47 9.03 -26.18 3.35
C GLN A 47 9.29 -25.18 4.49
N LEU A 48 8.23 -24.78 5.21
CA LEU A 48 8.29 -23.83 6.32
C LEU A 48 7.50 -24.34 7.53
N ALA A 49 8.06 -24.18 8.74
CA ALA A 49 7.27 -24.20 9.97
C ALA A 49 6.71 -22.79 10.24
N VAL A 50 5.40 -22.67 10.44
CA VAL A 50 4.69 -21.38 10.43
C VAL A 50 3.70 -21.28 11.59
N PRO A 51 3.78 -20.24 12.43
CA PRO A 51 2.76 -19.96 13.44
C PRO A 51 1.38 -19.73 12.78
N VAL A 52 0.32 -20.35 13.30
CA VAL A 52 -1.01 -20.26 12.65
C VAL A 52 -1.71 -18.92 12.89
N ASP A 53 -1.25 -18.14 13.87
CA ASP A 53 -1.63 -16.75 14.11
C ASP A 53 -0.94 -15.74 13.16
N VAL A 54 0.03 -16.18 12.35
CA VAL A 54 0.70 -15.30 11.39
C VAL A 54 -0.22 -14.96 10.21
N SER A 55 -0.08 -13.74 9.67
CA SER A 55 -0.81 -13.35 8.46
C SER A 55 -0.16 -13.84 7.17
N THR A 56 -0.97 -14.05 6.13
CA THR A 56 -0.53 -14.47 4.79
C THR A 56 0.58 -13.56 4.24
N ARG A 57 0.50 -12.25 4.45
CA ARG A 57 1.59 -11.28 4.17
C ARG A 57 2.96 -11.74 4.68
N HIS A 58 3.03 -12.09 5.97
CA HIS A 58 4.27 -12.53 6.60
C HIS A 58 4.70 -13.92 6.12
N LEU A 59 3.77 -14.79 5.74
CA LEU A 59 4.08 -16.05 5.06
C LEU A 59 4.71 -15.79 3.67
N LYS A 60 4.09 -14.96 2.82
CA LYS A 60 4.65 -14.55 1.51
C LYS A 60 6.07 -14.01 1.68
N GLN A 61 6.30 -13.08 2.61
CA GLN A 61 7.63 -12.53 2.89
C GLN A 61 8.63 -13.59 3.36
N ARG A 62 8.22 -14.57 4.19
CA ARG A 62 9.09 -15.67 4.62
C ARG A 62 9.45 -16.61 3.46
N ILE A 63 8.55 -16.82 2.51
CA ILE A 63 8.82 -17.58 1.26
C ILE A 63 9.86 -16.83 0.42
N ILE A 64 9.61 -15.55 0.11
CA ILE A 64 10.51 -14.66 -0.64
C ILE A 64 11.92 -14.69 -0.04
N ASN A 65 12.05 -14.44 1.26
CA ASN A 65 13.32 -14.40 1.97
C ASN A 65 14.04 -15.76 2.00
N LYS A 66 13.30 -16.87 2.14
CA LYS A 66 13.84 -18.23 2.22
C LYS A 66 14.32 -18.74 0.85
N MET A 67 13.62 -18.36 -0.22
CA MET A 67 13.95 -18.70 -1.61
C MET A 67 14.94 -17.71 -2.25
N LYS A 68 15.19 -16.55 -1.63
CA LYS A 68 16.00 -15.43 -2.17
C LYS A 68 15.44 -14.85 -3.47
N LEU A 69 14.11 -14.76 -3.54
CA LEU A 69 13.40 -14.08 -4.63
C LEU A 69 13.58 -12.55 -4.50
N ASP A 70 13.15 -11.80 -5.51
CA ASP A 70 13.02 -10.34 -5.37
C ASP A 70 12.07 -10.03 -4.20
N PRO A 71 12.40 -9.08 -3.29
CA PRO A 71 11.50 -8.62 -2.23
C PRO A 71 10.07 -8.32 -2.68
N PHE A 72 9.87 -8.01 -3.96
CA PHE A 72 8.57 -7.68 -4.55
C PHE A 72 8.07 -8.70 -5.59
N MET A 73 8.48 -9.96 -5.47
CA MET A 73 7.80 -11.09 -6.13
C MET A 73 6.46 -11.32 -5.43
N ASP A 74 5.31 -11.23 -6.12
CA ASP A 74 4.07 -11.69 -5.50
C ASP A 74 4.03 -13.24 -5.51
N VAL A 75 3.55 -13.80 -4.42
CA VAL A 75 3.47 -15.23 -4.15
C VAL A 75 2.00 -15.53 -3.90
N TYR A 76 1.25 -15.88 -4.95
CA TYR A 76 -0.12 -16.35 -4.78
C TYR A 76 -0.06 -17.75 -4.19
N LEU A 77 -0.70 -17.93 -3.04
CA LEU A 77 -0.78 -19.21 -2.33
C LEU A 77 -2.19 -19.76 -2.50
N LEU A 78 -2.31 -20.89 -3.17
CA LEU A 78 -3.56 -21.60 -3.37
C LEU A 78 -3.71 -22.69 -2.31
N HIS A 79 -4.89 -22.73 -1.70
CA HIS A 79 -5.38 -23.77 -0.80
C HIS A 79 -6.74 -24.27 -1.32
N ASP A 80 -7.32 -25.32 -0.72
CA ASP A 80 -8.58 -25.93 -1.19
C ASP A 80 -9.77 -24.95 -1.25
N ALA A 81 -9.72 -23.84 -0.50
CA ALA A 81 -10.72 -22.78 -0.50
C ALA A 81 -10.48 -21.66 -1.54
N GLY A 82 -9.35 -21.67 -2.27
CA GLY A 82 -8.96 -20.63 -3.22
C GLY A 82 -7.62 -19.95 -2.90
N VAL A 83 -7.46 -18.69 -3.32
CA VAL A 83 -6.28 -17.87 -3.01
C VAL A 83 -6.34 -17.41 -1.56
N LEU A 84 -5.25 -17.63 -0.80
CA LEU A 84 -5.10 -17.09 0.55
C LEU A 84 -4.99 -15.55 0.49
N GLN A 85 -5.95 -14.85 1.09
CA GLN A 85 -5.99 -13.40 1.12
C GLN A 85 -4.85 -12.83 1.95
N HIS A 86 -4.28 -11.70 1.50
CA HIS A 86 -3.02 -11.16 2.04
C HIS A 86 -3.10 -10.81 3.53
N ASN A 87 -4.26 -10.33 3.96
CA ASN A 87 -4.53 -9.82 5.30
C ASN A 87 -5.09 -10.87 6.27
N ASP A 88 -5.48 -12.06 5.79
CA ASP A 88 -5.95 -13.16 6.63
C ASP A 88 -4.82 -13.74 7.50
N THR A 89 -5.19 -14.30 8.65
CA THR A 89 -4.33 -15.24 9.40
C THR A 89 -4.47 -16.66 8.87
N LEU A 90 -3.47 -17.51 9.09
CA LEU A 90 -3.59 -18.91 8.70
C LEU A 90 -4.71 -19.63 9.47
N ALA A 91 -4.93 -19.30 10.74
CA ALA A 91 -6.04 -19.80 11.52
C ALA A 91 -7.42 -19.40 10.94
N SER A 92 -7.58 -18.15 10.47
CA SER A 92 -8.82 -17.72 9.79
C SER A 92 -8.98 -18.32 8.39
N ALA A 93 -7.89 -18.69 7.73
CA ALA A 93 -7.89 -19.48 6.49
C ALA A 93 -8.06 -21.00 6.70
N GLY A 94 -8.24 -21.46 7.95
CA GLY A 94 -8.59 -22.84 8.30
C GLY A 94 -7.42 -23.76 8.68
N PHE A 95 -6.17 -23.29 8.77
CA PHE A 95 -5.02 -24.11 9.16
C PHE A 95 -4.91 -24.25 10.68
N ALA A 96 -4.76 -25.48 11.19
CA ALA A 96 -4.60 -25.76 12.62
C ALA A 96 -3.15 -26.07 13.03
N ALA A 97 -2.87 -25.92 14.33
CA ALA A 97 -1.56 -26.21 14.91
C ALA A 97 -1.24 -27.71 14.89
N GLY A 98 -0.02 -28.07 14.49
CA GLY A 98 0.43 -29.45 14.36
C GLY A 98 0.13 -30.11 13.01
N GLU A 99 -0.66 -29.47 12.14
CA GLU A 99 -0.96 -29.99 10.81
C GLU A 99 0.21 -29.83 9.83
N SER A 100 0.21 -30.64 8.77
CA SER A 100 1.09 -30.49 7.62
C SER A 100 0.25 -30.34 6.36
N CYS A 101 0.22 -29.15 5.77
CA CYS A 101 -0.55 -28.84 4.57
C CYS A 101 0.36 -28.69 3.33
N GLN A 102 -0.28 -28.72 2.16
CA GLN A 102 0.36 -28.50 0.86
C GLN A 102 -0.32 -27.29 0.20
N LEU A 103 0.47 -26.37 -0.37
CA LEU A 103 -0.01 -25.16 -1.03
C LEU A 103 0.62 -25.06 -2.42
N MET A 104 -0.16 -24.72 -3.44
CA MET A 104 0.41 -24.40 -4.75
C MET A 104 0.83 -22.92 -4.75
N GLY A 105 2.12 -22.67 -4.95
CA GLY A 105 2.71 -21.35 -5.08
C GLY A 105 2.80 -20.93 -6.54
N ILE A 106 2.16 -19.81 -6.88
CA ILE A 106 2.39 -19.11 -8.15
C ILE A 106 3.22 -17.87 -7.86
N LEU A 107 4.48 -17.90 -8.30
CA LEU A 107 5.35 -16.72 -8.33
C LEU A 107 4.98 -15.84 -9.52
N GLN A 108 4.80 -14.54 -9.29
CA GLN A 108 4.68 -13.54 -10.36
C GLN A 108 5.65 -12.39 -10.10
N GLU A 109 6.49 -12.08 -11.09
CA GLU A 109 7.38 -10.92 -11.04
C GLU A 109 6.56 -9.62 -10.99
N HIS A 110 6.40 -9.05 -9.80
CA HIS A 110 5.59 -7.85 -9.65
C HIS A 110 6.33 -6.58 -10.07
N TRP A 111 5.53 -5.58 -10.42
CA TRP A 111 5.85 -4.64 -11.49
C TRP A 111 6.64 -3.39 -11.06
N ILE A 112 7.34 -3.41 -9.92
CA ILE A 112 7.65 -2.25 -9.08
C ILE A 112 8.16 -0.98 -9.77
N LEU A 113 9.36 -1.01 -10.35
CA LEU A 113 10.05 0.14 -10.93
C LEU A 113 10.82 -0.30 -12.17
N ASN A 114 10.89 0.57 -13.17
CA ASN A 114 11.45 0.25 -14.48
C ASN A 114 12.59 1.20 -14.85
N GLU A 115 13.80 0.65 -14.95
CA GLU A 115 15.04 1.35 -15.35
C GLU A 115 14.90 2.06 -16.73
N ALA A 116 14.01 1.56 -17.60
CA ALA A 116 13.73 2.17 -18.91
C ALA A 116 12.62 3.24 -18.89
N LYS A 117 11.83 3.37 -17.80
CA LYS A 117 10.74 4.36 -17.66
C LYS A 117 11.05 5.37 -16.55
N LYS A 118 12.20 6.07 -16.66
CA LYS A 118 12.60 7.10 -15.70
C LYS A 118 13.23 8.36 -16.29
N GLY A 119 13.15 9.44 -15.54
CA GLY A 119 13.77 10.72 -15.85
C GLY A 119 15.30 10.67 -15.83
N LYS A 120 15.93 11.57 -16.59
CA LYS A 120 17.40 11.66 -16.68
C LYS A 120 17.99 12.10 -15.34
N GLY A 121 18.75 11.20 -14.70
CA GLY A 121 19.34 11.42 -13.38
C GLY A 121 18.69 10.60 -12.26
N VAL A 122 17.60 9.88 -12.52
CA VAL A 122 17.14 8.85 -11.57
C VAL A 122 18.04 7.62 -11.66
N VAL A 123 18.43 7.10 -10.51
CA VAL A 123 19.15 5.83 -10.34
C VAL A 123 18.27 4.89 -9.50
N LEU A 124 18.11 3.65 -9.96
CA LEU A 124 17.45 2.57 -9.23
C LEU A 124 18.53 1.68 -8.58
N HIS A 125 18.42 1.43 -7.29
CA HIS A 125 19.34 0.61 -6.50
C HIS A 125 18.60 -0.63 -5.98
N GLY A 126 18.94 -1.80 -6.53
CA GLY A 126 18.14 -3.01 -6.31
C GLY A 126 16.74 -2.87 -6.92
N SER A 127 15.72 -3.43 -6.28
CA SER A 127 14.34 -3.37 -6.77
C SER A 127 13.46 -2.29 -6.11
N GLY A 128 13.98 -1.54 -5.12
CA GLY A 128 13.14 -0.65 -4.29
C GLY A 128 13.68 0.74 -3.92
N LYS A 129 15.01 0.96 -3.82
CA LYS A 129 15.54 2.33 -3.58
C LYS A 129 15.69 3.07 -4.90
N VAL A 130 15.22 4.31 -4.94
CA VAL A 130 15.49 5.26 -6.04
C VAL A 130 16.04 6.58 -5.52
N GLU A 131 16.90 7.21 -6.31
CA GLU A 131 17.58 8.47 -6.00
C GLU A 131 17.62 9.39 -7.22
N ASN A 132 17.37 10.68 -7.07
CA ASN A 132 17.53 11.67 -8.15
C ASN A 132 18.89 12.38 -8.01
N THR A 133 19.89 11.91 -8.75
CA THR A 133 21.26 12.45 -8.75
C THR A 133 21.41 13.74 -9.57
N THR A 134 20.29 14.38 -9.97
CA THR A 134 20.32 15.75 -10.49
C THR A 134 20.65 16.71 -9.34
N VAL A 135 21.84 17.32 -9.37
CA VAL A 135 22.22 18.40 -8.43
C VAL A 135 21.52 19.71 -8.82
N SER A 136 21.16 20.54 -7.84
CA SER A 136 20.68 21.91 -8.10
C SER A 136 21.59 22.98 -7.49
N GLU A 137 22.12 23.86 -8.34
CA GLU A 137 22.81 25.08 -7.90
C GLU A 137 21.83 26.16 -7.40
N SER A 138 20.51 25.96 -7.57
CA SER A 138 19.47 26.88 -7.13
C SER A 138 18.89 26.47 -5.78
N TRP A 139 18.87 27.41 -4.84
CA TRP A 139 18.13 27.29 -3.56
C TRP A 139 16.64 26.95 -3.73
N HIS A 140 16.05 27.35 -4.86
CA HIS A 140 14.71 26.92 -5.28
C HIS A 140 14.88 26.07 -6.55
N PRO A 141 15.02 24.74 -6.43
CA PRO A 141 15.22 23.87 -7.58
C PRO A 141 14.03 23.97 -8.56
N PRO A 142 14.26 24.20 -9.87
CA PRO A 142 13.18 24.46 -10.82
C PRO A 142 12.34 23.18 -11.10
N PRO A 143 11.11 23.33 -11.61
CA PRO A 143 10.26 22.20 -12.06
C PRO A 143 11.03 21.11 -12.83
N SER A 144 11.87 21.55 -13.77
CA SER A 144 12.71 20.73 -14.66
C SER A 144 13.92 20.06 -14.01
N SER A 145 14.03 20.11 -12.68
CA SER A 145 15.01 19.34 -11.88
C SER A 145 14.38 18.13 -11.18
N CYS A 146 13.05 18.12 -11.02
CA CYS A 146 12.32 16.96 -10.56
C CYS A 146 12.29 15.85 -11.62
N ARG A 147 12.23 14.60 -11.18
CA ARG A 147 12.17 13.41 -12.06
C ARG A 147 11.12 12.44 -11.58
N VAL A 148 10.55 11.67 -12.49
CA VAL A 148 9.65 10.54 -12.19
C VAL A 148 10.29 9.23 -12.67
N ILE A 149 10.04 8.15 -11.95
CA ILE A 149 10.19 6.77 -12.39
C ILE A 149 8.87 6.03 -12.24
N LEU A 150 8.51 5.23 -13.26
CA LEU A 150 7.31 4.41 -13.27
C LEU A 150 7.61 2.95 -12.98
N GLY A 151 6.56 2.23 -12.60
CA GLY A 151 6.50 0.77 -12.68
C GLY A 151 6.64 0.22 -14.09
N LYS A 152 6.86 -1.09 -14.16
CA LYS A 152 7.05 -1.87 -15.38
C LYS A 152 5.74 -1.98 -16.19
N GLN A 153 4.66 -2.46 -15.56
CA GLN A 153 3.28 -2.73 -16.08
C GLN A 153 2.36 -1.65 -15.44
N PRO A 154 1.16 -1.36 -15.97
CA PRO A 154 0.09 -0.78 -15.16
C PRO A 154 -0.37 -1.76 -14.06
N PHE A 155 -1.10 -1.29 -13.06
CA PHE A 155 -1.78 -2.15 -12.11
C PHE A 155 -2.85 -3.01 -12.83
N PRO A 156 -2.92 -4.34 -12.57
CA PRO A 156 -3.99 -5.18 -13.09
C PRO A 156 -5.32 -4.90 -12.36
N GLN A 157 -6.38 -5.64 -12.68
CA GLN A 157 -7.68 -5.49 -12.02
C GLN A 157 -7.61 -5.87 -10.52
N GLY A 158 -8.35 -5.15 -9.68
CA GLY A 158 -8.42 -5.34 -8.22
C GLY A 158 -7.79 -4.21 -7.41
N LYS A 159 -7.39 -4.52 -6.17
CA LYS A 159 -6.83 -3.58 -5.20
C LYS A 159 -5.34 -3.77 -5.03
N HIS A 160 -4.60 -2.66 -5.09
CA HIS A 160 -3.14 -2.65 -5.05
C HIS A 160 -2.63 -1.75 -3.94
N TYR A 161 -1.84 -2.34 -3.07
CA TYR A 161 -1.26 -1.69 -1.92
C TYR A 161 0.23 -1.48 -2.17
N PHE A 162 0.75 -0.31 -1.80
CA PHE A 162 2.19 -0.05 -1.89
C PHE A 162 2.62 0.98 -0.83
N ARG A 163 3.83 0.85 -0.30
CA ARG A 163 4.35 1.68 0.80
C ARG A 163 5.73 2.23 0.47
N VAL A 164 5.90 3.54 0.62
CA VAL A 164 7.15 4.26 0.31
C VAL A 164 7.66 5.00 1.54
N ARG A 165 8.93 4.80 1.88
CA ARG A 165 9.67 5.56 2.89
C ARG A 165 10.47 6.67 2.23
N LEU A 166 10.51 7.85 2.85
CA LEU A 166 11.46 8.92 2.52
C LEU A 166 12.82 8.60 3.18
N LEU A 167 13.84 8.29 2.38
CA LEU A 167 15.17 7.93 2.89
C LEU A 167 16.05 9.14 3.11
N THR A 168 16.05 10.08 2.17
CA THR A 168 16.93 11.26 2.18
C THR A 168 16.20 12.46 1.64
N ARG A 169 16.23 13.53 2.41
CA ARG A 169 15.75 14.87 2.07
C ARG A 169 16.83 15.65 1.33
N SER A 170 16.43 16.71 0.63
CA SER A 170 17.42 17.59 -0.02
C SER A 170 18.15 18.40 1.05
N HIS A 171 19.40 18.82 0.79
CA HIS A 171 20.08 19.78 1.66
C HIS A 171 19.46 21.19 1.58
N TYR A 172 18.56 21.42 0.62
CA TYR A 172 17.76 22.64 0.47
C TYR A 172 16.36 22.46 1.05
N TYR A 173 15.76 23.54 1.55
CA TYR A 173 14.51 23.58 2.33
C TYR A 173 13.22 23.12 1.61
N HIS A 174 13.32 22.48 0.45
CA HIS A 174 12.21 22.14 -0.44
C HIS A 174 12.23 20.64 -0.80
N ASP A 175 11.75 19.81 0.13
CA ASP A 175 11.74 18.35 0.03
C ASP A 175 10.65 17.82 -0.90
N TYR A 176 10.88 18.00 -2.20
CA TYR A 176 9.97 17.60 -3.25
C TYR A 176 9.93 16.08 -3.48
N TYR A 177 9.18 15.34 -2.67
CA TYR A 177 8.67 14.02 -3.03
C TYR A 177 7.27 14.12 -3.64
N TYR A 178 6.97 13.25 -4.61
CA TYR A 178 5.66 13.14 -5.26
C TYR A 178 5.34 11.65 -5.47
N ILE A 179 4.54 11.05 -4.62
CA ILE A 179 4.35 9.59 -4.57
C ILE A 179 2.90 9.26 -4.92
N GLY A 180 2.68 8.31 -5.83
CA GLY A 180 1.33 7.89 -6.19
C GLY A 180 1.28 7.09 -7.49
N VAL A 181 0.41 7.49 -8.42
CA VAL A 181 0.13 6.75 -9.66
C VAL A 181 0.14 7.65 -10.90
N ALA A 182 0.45 7.09 -12.07
CA ALA A 182 0.55 7.84 -13.33
C ALA A 182 0.14 7.03 -14.56
N ALA A 183 -0.21 7.71 -15.65
CA ALA A 183 -0.31 7.11 -16.98
C ALA A 183 1.10 6.90 -17.59
N GLU A 184 1.24 5.99 -18.55
CA GLU A 184 2.54 5.66 -19.17
C GLU A 184 3.23 6.87 -19.85
N ASP A 185 2.46 7.83 -20.37
CA ASP A 185 2.93 8.99 -21.12
C ASP A 185 3.10 10.26 -20.27
N VAL A 186 3.20 10.13 -18.94
CA VAL A 186 3.56 11.26 -18.05
C VAL A 186 4.98 11.76 -18.32
N ASN A 187 5.22 13.07 -18.22
CA ASN A 187 6.56 13.62 -18.41
C ASN A 187 7.51 13.21 -17.27
N LEU A 188 8.45 12.33 -17.58
CA LEU A 188 9.42 11.77 -16.62
C LEU A 188 10.47 12.79 -16.13
N ASN A 189 10.56 14.00 -16.71
CA ASN A 189 11.58 15.00 -16.42
C ASN A 189 11.01 16.28 -15.75
N THR A 190 9.91 16.14 -15.03
CA THR A 190 9.28 17.15 -14.17
C THR A 190 8.75 16.47 -12.90
N TRP A 191 7.93 17.14 -12.09
CA TRP A 191 7.26 16.50 -10.95
C TRP A 191 6.07 15.63 -11.37
N LEU A 192 5.82 14.56 -10.60
CA LEU A 192 4.66 13.69 -10.84
C LEU A 192 3.36 14.48 -10.66
N GLY A 193 2.49 14.39 -11.67
CA GLY A 193 1.24 15.14 -11.73
C GLY A 193 1.41 16.57 -12.22
N ALA A 194 2.54 16.97 -12.84
CA ALA A 194 2.64 18.24 -13.56
C ALA A 194 1.57 18.34 -14.67
N ASP A 195 1.53 17.30 -15.50
CA ASP A 195 0.61 17.15 -16.62
C ASP A 195 -0.79 16.76 -16.12
N ILE A 196 -1.79 17.59 -16.43
CA ILE A 196 -3.16 17.41 -15.94
C ILE A 196 -3.76 16.11 -16.49
N GLY A 197 -4.22 15.24 -15.59
CA GLY A 197 -4.82 13.96 -15.96
C GLY A 197 -3.83 12.86 -16.35
N ARG A 198 -2.52 13.03 -16.08
CA ARG A 198 -1.49 11.99 -16.32
C ARG A 198 -0.77 11.52 -15.05
N GLY A 199 -0.90 12.23 -13.93
CA GLY A 199 -0.27 11.84 -12.67
C GLY A 199 -1.06 12.34 -11.46
N TRP A 200 -1.09 11.52 -10.42
CA TRP A 200 -1.87 11.70 -9.19
C TRP A 200 -0.96 11.38 -8.01
N SER A 201 -0.62 12.38 -7.20
CA SER A 201 0.46 12.28 -6.21
C SER A 201 0.13 12.92 -4.87
N TYR A 202 0.50 12.21 -3.81
CA TYR A 202 0.84 12.77 -2.50
C TYR A 202 2.16 13.52 -2.62
N TYR A 203 2.23 14.78 -2.18
CA TYR A 203 3.43 15.58 -2.37
C TYR A 203 3.60 16.73 -1.38
N LEU A 204 4.85 17.09 -1.08
CA LEU A 204 5.12 18.33 -0.34
C LEU A 204 4.92 19.56 -1.22
N ARG A 205 4.21 20.54 -0.69
CA ARG A 205 4.26 21.92 -1.18
C ARG A 205 4.35 22.89 -0.01
N ASP A 206 5.28 23.83 -0.12
CA ASP A 206 5.48 24.93 0.83
C ASP A 206 5.69 24.42 2.27
N ASP A 207 4.67 24.43 3.15
CA ASP A 207 4.72 23.90 4.52
C ASP A 207 3.97 22.56 4.74
N ARG A 208 3.26 22.03 3.73
CA ARG A 208 2.25 20.98 3.88
C ARG A 208 2.31 19.89 2.83
N SER A 209 2.09 18.64 3.23
CA SER A 209 1.70 17.61 2.27
C SER A 209 0.33 17.93 1.70
N GLY A 210 0.30 18.16 0.39
CA GLY A 210 -0.90 18.14 -0.40
C GLY A 210 -1.07 16.82 -1.13
N SER A 211 -2.16 16.73 -1.86
CA SER A 211 -2.38 15.69 -2.85
C SER A 211 -2.93 16.34 -4.11
N ARG A 212 -2.24 16.18 -5.26
CA ARG A 212 -2.72 16.69 -6.57
C ARG A 212 -3.62 15.64 -7.19
N LEU A 213 -4.74 15.43 -6.53
CA LEU A 213 -5.68 14.36 -6.76
C LEU A 213 -6.91 14.87 -7.50
N GLY A 214 -6.67 15.26 -8.75
CA GLY A 214 -7.62 15.94 -9.62
C GLY A 214 -7.26 17.41 -9.90
N PRO A 215 -8.23 18.22 -10.35
CA PRO A 215 -8.02 19.61 -10.78
C PRO A 215 -7.92 20.59 -9.59
N GLY A 216 -6.99 20.38 -8.67
CA GLY A 216 -6.79 21.25 -7.51
C GLY A 216 -5.63 20.84 -6.61
N TYR A 217 -5.43 21.63 -5.54
CA TYR A 217 -4.59 21.28 -4.39
C TYR A 217 -5.51 20.95 -3.22
N ILE A 218 -5.40 19.73 -2.68
CA ILE A 218 -6.10 19.29 -1.47
C ILE A 218 -5.05 19.07 -0.39
N ASN A 219 -5.19 19.72 0.77
CA ASN A 219 -4.32 19.44 1.93
C ASN A 219 -4.53 18.00 2.39
N PHE A 220 -3.46 17.23 2.58
CA PHE A 220 -3.54 15.80 2.93
C PHE A 220 -2.56 15.44 4.05
N GLY A 221 -2.81 15.94 5.25
CA GLY A 221 -2.06 15.56 6.46
C GLY A 221 -0.80 16.39 6.70
N ASN A 222 0.23 15.72 7.24
CA ASN A 222 1.50 16.32 7.65
C ASN A 222 2.62 15.95 6.65
N PRO A 223 3.62 16.81 6.43
CA PRO A 223 4.77 16.47 5.59
C PRO A 223 5.52 15.25 6.12
N MET A 224 5.96 14.36 5.22
CA MET A 224 6.87 13.26 5.55
C MET A 224 8.26 13.78 5.94
N PHE A 225 8.81 13.30 7.05
CA PHE A 225 10.21 13.47 7.45
C PHE A 225 11.09 12.29 7.01
N GLU A 226 12.41 12.41 7.14
CA GLU A 226 13.31 11.27 6.87
C GLU A 226 12.97 10.09 7.79
N GLY A 227 12.99 8.88 7.21
CA GLY A 227 12.61 7.65 7.91
C GLY A 227 11.11 7.40 7.98
N GLU A 228 10.25 8.39 7.71
CA GLU A 228 8.79 8.23 7.68
C GLU A 228 8.29 7.58 6.39
N SER A 229 7.10 6.99 6.47
CA SER A 229 6.52 6.20 5.38
C SER A 229 5.06 6.58 5.08
N VAL A 230 4.71 6.49 3.80
CA VAL A 230 3.34 6.65 3.29
C VAL A 230 2.88 5.34 2.63
N SER A 231 1.70 4.85 3.01
CA SER A 231 1.05 3.69 2.40
C SER A 231 -0.09 4.14 1.50
N PHE A 232 -0.28 3.47 0.38
CA PHE A 232 -1.34 3.68 -0.60
C PHE A 232 -2.20 2.43 -0.74
N CYS A 233 -3.46 2.63 -1.10
CA CYS A 233 -4.32 1.62 -1.72
C CYS A 233 -4.91 2.24 -3.00
N PHE A 234 -4.68 1.61 -4.15
CA PHE A 234 -5.28 1.95 -5.42
C PHE A 234 -6.27 0.85 -5.81
N ASP A 235 -7.55 1.21 -5.90
CA ASP A 235 -8.63 0.35 -6.35
C ASP A 235 -8.90 0.68 -7.83
N THR A 236 -8.55 -0.24 -8.73
CA THR A 236 -8.66 -0.03 -10.19
C THR A 236 -10.11 -0.09 -10.69
N GLU A 237 -10.97 -0.82 -9.98
CA GLU A 237 -12.37 -1.03 -10.35
C GLU A 237 -13.24 0.13 -9.89
N ALA A 238 -13.10 0.52 -8.62
CA ALA A 238 -13.77 1.69 -8.06
C ALA A 238 -13.12 3.02 -8.50
N GLY A 239 -11.94 2.97 -9.11
CA GLY A 239 -11.22 4.14 -9.60
C GLY A 239 -10.74 5.07 -8.48
N THR A 240 -10.38 4.53 -7.31
CA THR A 240 -10.05 5.33 -6.11
C THR A 240 -8.62 5.14 -5.62
N LEU A 241 -8.03 6.21 -5.10
CA LEU A 241 -6.76 6.16 -4.35
C LEU A 241 -7.03 6.55 -2.90
N GLN A 242 -6.55 5.74 -1.97
CA GLN A 242 -6.54 6.00 -0.54
C GLN A 242 -5.11 6.05 -0.02
N ILE A 243 -4.86 6.85 1.01
CA ILE A 243 -3.51 7.16 1.48
C ILE A 243 -3.47 7.20 3.02
N ALA A 244 -2.39 6.67 3.60
CA ALA A 244 -2.07 6.66 5.03
C ALA A 244 -0.63 7.12 5.27
N HIS A 245 -0.39 7.86 6.35
CA HIS A 245 0.94 8.30 6.81
C HIS A 245 1.28 7.56 8.11
N ASN A 246 2.50 7.03 8.21
CA ASN A 246 3.03 6.32 9.38
C ASN A 246 2.06 5.29 10.01
N ASP A 247 1.64 4.31 9.23
CA ASP A 247 0.77 3.19 9.66
C ASP A 247 -0.62 3.61 10.21
N GLY A 248 -1.02 4.86 10.00
CA GLY A 248 -2.38 5.33 10.26
C GLY A 248 -3.43 4.69 9.34
N PRO A 249 -4.73 4.95 9.58
CA PRO A 249 -5.79 4.45 8.71
C PRO A 249 -5.72 5.09 7.32
N LEU A 250 -5.96 4.27 6.29
CA LEU A 250 -6.15 4.73 4.91
C LEU A 250 -7.34 5.70 4.85
N LYS A 251 -7.15 6.83 4.18
CA LYS A 251 -8.17 7.87 3.99
C LYS A 251 -8.43 8.07 2.49
N PRO A 252 -9.68 8.23 2.04
CA PRO A 252 -10.00 8.54 0.66
C PRO A 252 -9.27 9.81 0.20
N ALA A 253 -8.61 9.73 -0.95
CA ALA A 253 -7.75 10.79 -1.45
C ALA A 253 -8.10 11.23 -2.88
N THR A 254 -8.44 10.29 -3.77
CA THR A 254 -9.04 10.58 -5.09
C THR A 254 -10.09 9.55 -5.49
N SER A 255 -10.96 9.94 -6.42
CA SER A 255 -11.77 9.07 -7.28
C SER A 255 -11.64 9.51 -8.75
N GLY A 256 -12.33 8.85 -9.69
CA GLY A 256 -12.30 9.21 -11.13
C GLY A 256 -11.14 8.58 -11.90
N LEU A 257 -10.57 7.49 -11.40
CA LEU A 257 -9.46 6.73 -12.00
C LEU A 257 -9.89 5.44 -12.72
N GLU A 258 -11.19 5.12 -12.71
CA GLU A 258 -11.75 3.89 -13.25
C GLU A 258 -11.43 3.70 -14.75
N GLY A 259 -11.05 2.48 -15.12
CA GLY A 259 -10.69 2.13 -16.49
C GLY A 259 -9.43 2.81 -17.04
N LYS A 260 -8.52 3.28 -16.17
CA LYS A 260 -7.23 3.86 -16.58
C LYS A 260 -6.08 2.89 -16.34
N ASP A 261 -5.25 2.68 -17.36
CA ASP A 261 -3.97 1.98 -17.24
C ASP A 261 -2.95 2.83 -16.46
N LEU A 262 -3.01 2.76 -15.13
CA LEU A 262 -2.13 3.52 -14.23
C LEU A 262 -1.02 2.64 -13.65
N TYR A 263 0.16 3.24 -13.52
CA TYR A 263 1.40 2.65 -13.04
C TYR A 263 1.72 3.20 -11.66
N LEU A 264 2.42 2.43 -10.82
CA LEU A 264 3.11 2.97 -9.65
C LEU A 264 4.08 4.06 -10.11
N ALA A 265 4.10 5.21 -9.44
CA ALA A 265 4.94 6.35 -9.84
C ALA A 265 5.61 7.03 -8.64
N LEU A 266 6.94 7.13 -8.70
CA LEU A 266 7.77 7.84 -7.72
C LEU A 266 8.41 9.07 -8.38
N GLY A 267 7.96 10.25 -7.97
CA GLY A 267 8.52 11.55 -8.34
C GLY A 267 9.41 12.11 -7.23
N MET A 268 10.55 12.69 -7.59
CA MET A 268 11.58 13.19 -6.66
C MET A 268 12.27 14.46 -7.18
N GLY A 269 12.48 15.44 -6.31
CA GLY A 269 13.35 16.58 -6.53
C GLY A 269 14.84 16.23 -6.45
N PRO A 270 15.73 17.20 -6.71
CA PRO A 270 17.18 17.08 -6.56
C PRO A 270 17.62 16.48 -5.23
N GLU A 271 18.53 15.50 -5.30
CA GLU A 271 19.21 14.87 -4.15
C GLU A 271 18.28 14.13 -3.16
N CYS A 272 16.98 14.05 -3.48
CA CYS A 272 16.00 13.25 -2.75
C CYS A 272 16.14 11.75 -3.08
N SER A 273 15.97 10.90 -2.07
CA SER A 273 15.87 9.45 -2.27
C SER A 273 14.69 8.80 -1.54
N LEU A 274 14.04 7.84 -2.20
CA LEU A 274 12.87 7.12 -1.73
C LEU A 274 13.15 5.61 -1.72
N GLN A 275 12.47 4.88 -0.85
CA GLN A 275 12.48 3.41 -0.80
C GLN A 275 11.05 2.91 -0.89
N LEU A 276 10.71 2.12 -1.91
CA LEU A 276 9.55 1.24 -1.76
C LEU A 276 9.87 0.18 -0.71
N GLU A 277 9.03 0.06 0.32
CA GLU A 277 9.18 -0.92 1.39
C GLU A 277 8.40 -2.21 1.11
N ASP A 278 7.22 -2.09 0.49
CA ASP A 278 6.26 -3.16 0.26
C ASP A 278 5.36 -2.80 -0.92
N ALA A 279 4.91 -3.79 -1.70
CA ALA A 279 3.78 -3.68 -2.59
C ALA A 279 3.16 -5.05 -2.90
N TYR A 280 1.83 -5.12 -2.95
CA TYR A 280 1.07 -6.35 -3.15
C TYR A 280 -0.32 -6.08 -3.76
N SER A 281 -0.96 -7.14 -4.24
CA SER A 281 -2.38 -7.14 -4.62
C SER A 281 -3.24 -7.90 -3.61
N ASP A 282 -4.43 -7.36 -3.35
CA ASP A 282 -5.58 -8.13 -2.86
C ASP A 282 -6.46 -8.48 -4.07
N CYS A 283 -6.32 -9.70 -4.56
CA CYS A 283 -7.22 -10.26 -5.57
C CYS A 283 -8.43 -10.90 -4.88
N GLY A 284 -9.59 -10.26 -5.02
CA GLY A 284 -10.90 -10.82 -4.63
C GLY A 284 -11.41 -11.88 -5.60
#